data_AF-A0A1D2SQ45-F1
#
_entry.id   AF-A0A1D2SQ45-F1
#
_cell.length_a   1.000
_cell.length_b   1.000
_cell.length_c   1.000
_cell.angle_alpha   90.00
_cell.angle_beta   90.00
_cell.angle_gamma   90.00
#
_symmetry.space_group_name_H-M   'P 1'
#
loop_
_entity.id
_entity.type
_entity.pdbx_description
1 polymer ?
#
loop_
_entity_poly.entity_id
_entity_poly.type
_entity_poly.pdbx_seq_one_letter_code
_entity_poly.pdbx_strand_id
1 'polypeptide(L)'
;MTDKRRQHIFSENCTGHNVAPCCLCGRPIQRHIDRWIIEHKRALALLGADLNTNCGPAHYDCAQVKTHTEDLPRIRKAKRQQAMHEGTKEISRRFARLAGMVYDWQNRRYVRESPHAIEGADHGEHRSYPA
;
A
#
# COMPACT_ATOMS: atom_id res chain seq x y z
N MET A 1 -1.01 22.06 9.31
CA MET A 1 0.24 22.75 8.94
C MET A 1 0.10 24.22 9.28
N THR A 2 1.06 24.84 9.97
CA THR A 2 0.96 26.25 10.37
C THR A 2 1.30 27.20 9.21
N ASP A 3 0.73 28.41 9.20
CA ASP A 3 1.02 29.41 8.17
C ASP A 3 2.50 29.79 8.12
N LYS A 4 3.17 29.85 9.28
CA LYS A 4 4.62 30.07 9.37
C LYS A 4 5.39 28.99 8.60
N ARG A 5 5.06 27.71 8.82
CA ARG A 5 5.72 26.58 8.13
C ARG A 5 5.41 26.58 6.63
N ARG A 6 4.17 26.91 6.24
CA ARG A 6 3.77 27.05 4.83
C ARG A 6 4.58 28.13 4.12
N GLN A 7 4.72 29.29 4.75
CA GLN A 7 5.53 30.39 4.20
C GLN A 7 7.00 30.00 4.09
N HIS A 8 7.56 29.37 5.13
CA HIS A 8 8.94 28.93 5.14
C HIS A 8 9.25 27.95 4.00
N ILE A 9 8.45 26.90 3.81
CA ILE A 9 8.67 25.93 2.71
C ILE A 9 8.53 26.60 1.35
N PHE A 10 7.58 27.52 1.18
CA PHE A 10 7.47 28.25 -0.09
C PHE A 10 8.73 29.08 -0.35
N SER A 11 9.19 29.84 0.65
CA SER A 11 10.39 30.68 0.56
C SER A 11 11.67 29.86 0.31
N GLU A 12 11.81 28.69 0.91
CA GLU A 12 12.94 27.78 0.67
C GLU A 12 12.99 27.27 -0.77
N ASN A 13 11.85 27.18 -1.46
CA ASN A 13 11.75 26.70 -2.84
C ASN A 13 11.63 27.86 -3.85
N CYS A 14 11.68 29.12 -3.42
CA CYS A 14 11.55 30.26 -4.32
C CYS A 14 12.72 30.32 -5.32
N THR A 15 12.40 30.37 -6.61
CA THR A 15 13.36 30.63 -7.69
C THR A 15 13.38 32.10 -8.10
N GLY A 16 12.43 32.90 -7.61
CA GLY A 16 12.34 34.33 -7.87
C GLY A 16 11.40 35.02 -6.88
N HIS A 17 11.09 36.29 -7.15
CA HIS A 17 10.22 37.06 -6.27
C HIS A 17 8.79 36.50 -6.29
N ASN A 18 8.35 35.91 -5.18
CA ASN A 18 7.03 35.28 -5.05
C ASN A 18 6.72 34.16 -6.06
N VAL A 19 7.75 33.55 -6.64
CA VAL A 19 7.62 32.44 -7.60
C VAL A 19 8.42 31.24 -7.10
N ALA A 20 7.75 30.09 -7.02
CA ALA A 20 8.36 28.81 -6.69
C ALA A 20 7.92 27.73 -7.70
N PRO A 21 8.77 26.76 -8.05
CA PRO A 21 8.42 25.69 -8.95
C PRO A 21 7.52 24.66 -8.25
N CYS A 22 6.53 24.15 -8.96
CA CYS A 22 5.68 23.06 -8.49
C CYS A 22 6.52 21.79 -8.29
N CYS A 23 6.44 21.17 -7.11
CA CYS A 23 7.19 19.96 -6.80
C CYS A 23 6.75 18.72 -7.60
N LEU A 24 5.64 18.80 -8.34
CA LEU A 24 5.09 17.70 -9.15
C LEU A 24 5.36 17.89 -10.65
N CYS A 25 5.10 19.07 -11.19
CA CYS A 25 5.21 19.33 -12.64
C CYS A 25 6.36 20.28 -13.01
N GLY A 26 7.05 20.87 -12.04
CA GLY A 26 8.16 21.81 -12.24
C GLY A 26 7.76 23.20 -12.73
N ARG A 27 6.51 23.41 -13.14
CA ARG A 27 6.03 24.71 -13.65
C ARG A 27 5.97 25.76 -12.52
N PRO A 28 6.19 27.05 -12.83
CA PRO A 28 6.16 28.10 -11.82
C PRO A 28 4.77 28.24 -11.19
N ILE A 29 4.76 28.55 -9.90
CA ILE A 29 3.61 28.92 -9.08
C ILE A 29 3.83 30.34 -8.62
N GLN A 30 2.88 31.23 -8.94
CA GLN A 30 2.84 32.58 -8.42
C GLN A 30 2.08 32.61 -7.10
N ARG A 31 2.77 32.99 -6.01
CA ARG A 31 2.28 32.90 -4.63
C ARG A 31 0.89 33.52 -4.40
N HIS A 32 0.63 34.64 -5.07
CA HIS A 32 -0.55 35.49 -4.86
C HIS A 32 -1.65 35.33 -5.91
N ILE A 33 -1.33 34.74 -7.06
CA ILE A 33 -2.25 34.62 -8.20
C ILE A 33 -2.78 33.19 -8.29
N ASP A 34 -1.89 32.21 -8.17
CA ASP A 34 -2.24 30.81 -8.38
C ASP A 34 -2.80 30.18 -7.10
N ARG A 35 -3.71 29.22 -7.28
CA ARG A 35 -4.15 28.35 -6.20
C ARG A 35 -3.13 27.24 -5.99
N TRP A 36 -2.43 27.27 -4.86
CA TRP A 36 -1.40 26.30 -4.52
C TRP A 36 -1.52 25.80 -3.08
N ILE A 37 -1.01 24.60 -2.85
CA ILE A 37 -0.95 23.96 -1.54
C ILE A 37 0.46 23.45 -1.27
N ILE A 38 0.75 23.11 -0.01
CA ILE A 38 1.96 22.34 0.31
C ILE A 38 1.62 20.87 0.18
N GLU A 39 2.36 20.20 -0.68
CA GLU A 39 2.21 18.78 -0.96
C GLU A 39 3.39 17.99 -0.41
N HIS A 40 3.10 16.81 0.15
CA HIS A 40 4.14 15.84 0.51
C HIS A 40 4.55 15.04 -0.72
N LYS A 41 5.82 15.13 -1.11
CA LYS A 41 6.41 14.38 -2.24
C LYS A 41 6.14 12.88 -2.06
N ARG A 42 6.41 12.37 -0.85
CA ARG A 42 5.94 11.06 -0.38
C ARG A 42 4.81 11.24 0.62
N ALA A 43 3.64 10.67 0.34
CA ALA A 43 2.47 10.77 1.21
C ALA A 43 2.73 10.20 2.62
N LEU A 44 2.19 10.86 3.66
CA LEU A 44 2.32 10.44 5.06
C LEU A 44 1.79 9.02 5.30
N ALA A 45 0.66 8.69 4.69
CA ALA A 45 0.06 7.36 4.77
C ALA A 45 0.88 6.26 4.07
N LEU A 46 1.92 6.63 3.32
CA LEU A 46 2.91 5.73 2.72
C LEU A 46 4.28 5.86 3.42
N LEU A 47 4.26 6.23 4.71
CA LEU A 47 5.44 6.42 5.55
C LEU A 47 6.36 7.55 5.07
N GLY A 48 5.80 8.58 4.43
CA GLY A 48 6.51 9.83 4.18
C GLY A 48 6.71 10.59 5.49
N ALA A 49 7.91 11.09 5.73
CA ALA A 49 8.19 11.92 6.90
C ALA A 49 7.55 13.31 6.73
N ASP A 50 6.99 13.90 7.81
CA ASP A 50 6.48 15.27 7.79
C ASP A 50 7.61 16.31 7.96
N LEU A 51 8.63 16.21 7.11
CA LEU A 51 9.77 17.11 7.11
C LEU A 51 9.68 18.08 5.93
N ASN A 52 10.27 19.27 6.07
CA ASN A 52 10.27 20.29 5.01
C ASN A 52 10.92 19.76 3.72
N THR A 53 11.92 18.87 3.83
CA THR A 53 12.59 18.22 2.69
C THR A 53 11.65 17.35 1.84
N ASN A 54 10.64 16.75 2.48
CA ASN A 54 9.58 15.97 1.85
C ASN A 54 8.38 16.83 1.44
N CYS A 55 8.37 18.12 1.76
CA CYS A 55 7.29 19.03 1.40
C CYS A 55 7.73 19.96 0.26
N GLY A 56 6.77 20.43 -0.52
CA GLY A 56 7.02 21.47 -1.51
C GLY A 56 5.73 22.14 -1.97
N PRO A 57 5.81 23.33 -2.56
CA PRO A 57 4.65 23.96 -3.17
C PRO A 57 4.20 23.16 -4.39
N ALA A 58 2.89 22.94 -4.52
CA ALA A 58 2.27 22.29 -5.68
C ALA A 58 1.06 23.08 -6.14
N HIS A 59 0.80 23.09 -7.44
CA HIS A 59 -0.50 23.52 -7.96
C HIS A 59 -1.60 22.64 -7.36
N TYR A 60 -2.73 23.25 -7.04
CA TYR A 60 -3.87 22.53 -6.47
C TYR A 60 -4.32 21.36 -7.36
N ASP A 61 -4.39 21.57 -8.67
CA ASP A 61 -4.81 20.54 -9.63
C ASP A 61 -3.79 19.40 -9.73
N CYS A 62 -2.48 19.71 -9.71
CA CYS A 62 -1.44 18.68 -9.70
C CYS A 62 -1.54 17.80 -8.44
N ALA A 63 -1.77 18.41 -7.28
CA ALA A 63 -1.92 17.67 -6.03
C ALA A 63 -3.19 16.80 -6.01
N GLN A 64 -4.30 17.29 -6.59
CA GLN A 64 -5.51 16.48 -6.78
C GLN A 64 -5.28 15.26 -7.65
N VAL A 65 -4.62 15.44 -8.81
CA VAL A 65 -4.28 14.34 -9.71
C VAL A 65 -3.44 13.31 -8.96
N LYS A 66 -2.31 13.72 -8.36
CA LYS A 66 -1.44 12.83 -7.56
C LYS A 66 -2.22 12.06 -6.49
N THR A 67 -3.05 12.78 -5.73
CA THR A 67 -3.86 12.17 -4.67
C THR A 67 -4.77 11.07 -5.24
N HIS A 68 -5.48 11.37 -6.32
CA HIS A 68 -6.47 10.47 -6.89
C HIS A 68 -5.85 9.28 -7.64
N THR A 69 -4.85 9.54 -8.50
CA THR A 69 -4.30 8.54 -9.43
C THR A 69 -3.19 7.69 -8.81
N GLU A 70 -2.43 8.23 -7.86
CA GLU A 70 -1.25 7.56 -7.31
C GLU A 70 -1.40 7.20 -5.84
N ASP A 71 -1.65 8.19 -4.98
CA ASP A 71 -1.59 8.00 -3.54
C ASP A 71 -2.73 7.14 -3.04
N LEU A 72 -3.99 7.47 -3.37
CA LEU A 72 -5.15 6.74 -2.89
C LEU A 72 -5.11 5.25 -3.27
N PRO A 73 -4.80 4.84 -4.51
CA PRO A 73 -4.64 3.42 -4.85
C PRO A 73 -3.55 2.72 -4.04
N ARG A 74 -2.38 3.37 -3.87
CA ARG A 74 -1.25 2.82 -3.10
C ARG A 74 -1.57 2.69 -1.62
N ILE A 75 -2.17 3.72 -1.02
CA ILE A 75 -2.60 3.74 0.38
C ILE A 75 -3.62 2.63 0.64
N ARG A 76 -4.64 2.50 -0.23
CA ARG A 76 -5.63 1.42 -0.10
C ARG A 76 -4.98 0.04 -0.18
N LYS A 77 -3.99 -0.14 -1.08
CA LYS A 77 -3.23 -1.40 -1.15
C LYS A 77 -2.44 -1.64 0.13
N ALA A 78 -1.69 -0.66 0.62
CA ALA A 78 -0.91 -0.76 1.86
C ALA A 78 -1.80 -1.13 3.06
N LYS A 79 -2.93 -0.45 3.24
CA LYS A 79 -3.92 -0.77 4.28
C LYS A 79 -4.45 -2.19 4.17
N ARG A 80 -4.71 -2.68 2.95
CA ARG A 80 -5.13 -4.08 2.74
C ARG A 80 -4.05 -5.08 3.13
N GLN A 81 -2.78 -4.79 2.85
CA GLN A 81 -1.67 -5.67 3.22
C GLN A 81 -1.46 -5.67 4.73
N GLN A 82 -1.51 -4.50 5.36
CA GLN A 82 -1.47 -4.36 6.81
C GLN A 82 -2.58 -5.17 7.48
N ALA A 83 -3.83 -5.04 7.01
CA ALA A 83 -4.95 -5.79 7.56
C ALA A 83 -4.85 -7.32 7.37
N MET A 84 -4.17 -7.79 6.32
CA MET A 84 -3.86 -9.21 6.15
C MET A 84 -2.77 -9.67 7.11
N HIS A 85 -1.73 -8.86 7.32
CA HIS A 85 -0.64 -9.16 8.23
C HIS A 85 -1.10 -9.19 9.69
N GLU A 86 -1.97 -8.27 10.09
CA GLU A 86 -2.57 -8.19 11.43
C GLU A 86 -3.65 -9.26 11.65
N GLY A 87 -4.10 -9.96 10.60
CA GLY A 87 -5.17 -10.97 10.68
C GLY A 87 -6.58 -10.38 10.86
N THR A 88 -6.73 -9.06 10.91
CA THR A 88 -8.03 -8.36 11.05
C THR A 88 -8.93 -8.52 9.83
N LYS A 89 -8.34 -8.85 8.67
CA LYS A 89 -9.13 -9.05 7.45
C LYS A 89 -9.71 -10.45 7.38
N GLU A 90 -11.03 -10.55 7.52
CA GLU A 90 -11.75 -11.79 7.24
C GLU A 90 -11.52 -12.22 5.78
N ILE A 91 -10.94 -13.41 5.60
CA ILE A 91 -10.88 -14.06 4.30
C ILE A 91 -12.33 -14.28 3.87
N SER A 92 -12.71 -13.74 2.71
CA SER A 92 -14.10 -13.84 2.26
C SER A 92 -14.51 -15.31 2.26
N ARG A 93 -15.67 -15.62 2.87
CA ARG A 93 -16.18 -17.00 3.01
C ARG A 93 -16.28 -17.76 1.68
N ARG A 94 -16.31 -17.04 0.54
CA ARG A 94 -16.27 -17.61 -0.81
C ARG A 94 -14.99 -18.39 -1.11
N PHE A 95 -13.87 -18.06 -0.47
CA PHE A 95 -12.59 -18.76 -0.59
C PHE A 95 -12.21 -19.50 0.70
N ALA A 96 -13.06 -19.44 1.73
CA ALA A 96 -12.83 -20.21 2.94
C ALA A 96 -13.15 -21.68 2.64
N ARG A 97 -12.20 -22.56 2.93
CA ARG A 97 -12.41 -24.01 2.91
C ARG A 97 -13.53 -24.32 3.91
N LEU A 98 -14.61 -24.95 3.45
CA LEU A 98 -15.64 -25.49 4.34
C LEU A 98 -14.98 -26.47 5.33
N ALA A 99 -15.37 -26.40 6.60
CA ALA A 99 -14.85 -27.30 7.63
C ALA A 99 -15.12 -28.76 7.24
N GLY A 100 -14.10 -29.63 7.35
CA GLY A 100 -14.18 -31.05 6.96
C GLY A 100 -14.15 -31.32 5.46
N MET A 101 -13.72 -30.35 4.63
CA MET A 101 -13.47 -30.57 3.20
C MET A 101 -11.98 -30.50 2.88
N VAL A 102 -11.47 -31.48 2.13
CA VAL A 102 -10.09 -31.53 1.62
C VAL A 102 -10.13 -31.36 0.10
N TYR A 103 -9.16 -30.64 -0.47
CA TYR A 103 -9.05 -30.52 -1.92
C TYR A 103 -8.37 -31.77 -2.48
N ASP A 104 -9.12 -32.55 -3.26
CA ASP A 104 -8.61 -33.70 -3.99
C ASP A 104 -7.92 -33.22 -5.27
N TRP A 105 -6.60 -33.36 -5.32
CA TRP A 105 -5.77 -32.94 -6.46
C TRP A 105 -5.97 -33.81 -7.70
N GLN A 106 -6.33 -35.08 -7.54
CA GLN A 106 -6.56 -36.00 -8.66
C GLN A 106 -7.89 -35.68 -9.35
N ASN A 107 -8.94 -35.42 -8.55
CA ASN A 107 -10.28 -35.12 -9.06
C ASN A 107 -10.57 -33.61 -9.20
N ARG A 108 -9.61 -32.75 -8.85
CA ARG A 108 -9.70 -31.28 -8.89
C ARG A 108 -10.97 -30.71 -8.24
N ARG A 109 -11.39 -31.30 -7.12
CA ARG A 109 -12.61 -30.91 -6.40
C ARG A 109 -12.45 -31.03 -4.89
N TYR A 110 -13.25 -30.28 -4.13
CA TYR A 110 -13.33 -30.48 -2.68
C TYR A 110 -14.17 -31.72 -2.37
N VAL A 111 -13.64 -32.61 -1.53
CA VAL A 111 -14.29 -33.82 -1.04
C VAL A 111 -14.40 -33.76 0.48
N ARG A 112 -15.42 -34.39 1.04
CA ARG A 112 -15.59 -34.48 2.50
C ARG A 112 -14.54 -35.44 3.06
N GLU A 113 -13.82 -35.02 4.09
CA GLU A 113 -12.82 -35.85 4.77
C GLU A 113 -13.53 -37.07 5.37
N SER A 114 -13.22 -38.27 4.88
CA SER A 114 -13.83 -39.50 5.37
C SER A 114 -13.18 -39.88 6.71
N PRO A 115 -13.93 -40.10 7.80
CA PRO A 115 -13.37 -40.37 9.12
C PRO A 115 -12.58 -41.69 9.26
N HIS A 116 -12.45 -42.50 8.21
CA HIS A 116 -11.90 -43.86 8.27
C HIS A 116 -10.49 -44.07 7.66
N ALA A 117 -9.75 -43.01 7.31
CA ALA A 117 -8.41 -43.16 6.70
C ALA A 117 -7.26 -43.18 7.74
N ILE A 118 -7.49 -43.71 8.94
CA ILE A 118 -6.44 -43.91 9.97
C ILE A 118 -6.29 -45.40 10.32
N GLU A 119 -6.39 -46.30 9.35
CA GLU A 119 -5.95 -47.69 9.52
C GLU A 119 -5.23 -48.11 8.23
N GLY A 120 -3.90 -48.11 8.25
CA GLY A 120 -3.11 -48.51 7.08
C GLY A 120 -1.66 -48.01 7.00
N ALA A 121 -1.10 -47.42 8.06
CA ALA A 121 0.33 -47.14 8.12
C ALA A 121 1.05 -48.19 8.99
N ASP A 122 0.92 -49.46 8.62
CA ASP A 122 1.86 -50.50 9.04
C ASP A 122 2.16 -51.38 7.83
N HIS A 123 3.28 -51.10 7.18
CA HIS A 123 4.21 -52.08 6.61
C HIS A 123 5.47 -51.31 6.21
N GLY A 124 6.54 -51.56 6.96
CA GLY A 124 7.83 -50.94 6.76
C GLY A 124 8.46 -51.28 5.41
N GLU A 125 9.32 -50.37 4.95
CA GLU A 125 10.42 -50.76 4.09
C GLU A 125 11.66 -49.94 4.44
N HIS A 126 12.59 -50.66 5.05
CA HIS A 126 13.91 -50.23 5.47
C HIS A 126 14.73 -49.93 4.20
N ARG A 127 14.76 -48.67 3.73
CA ARG A 127 15.66 -48.26 2.64
C ARG A 127 17.06 -48.07 3.18
N SER A 128 17.82 -49.15 3.15
CA SER A 128 19.28 -49.16 3.24
C SER A 128 19.88 -48.31 2.13
N TYR A 129 20.66 -47.28 2.47
CA TYR A 129 21.48 -46.54 1.51
C TYR A 129 22.85 -47.22 1.38
N PRO A 130 23.36 -47.48 0.16
CA PRO A 130 24.68 -48.04 -0.03
C PRO A 130 25.80 -46.99 0.13
N ALA A 131 26.87 -47.48 0.77
CA ALA A 131 28.27 -47.03 0.99
C ALA A 131 28.69 -45.60 0.61
#